data_AF-A0AAV0CG97-F1
#
_entry.id   AF-A0AAV0CG97-F1
#
_cell.length_a   1.000
_cell.length_b   1.000
_cell.length_c   1.000
_cell.angle_alpha   90.00
_cell.angle_beta   90.00
_cell.angle_gamma   90.00
#
_symmetry.space_group_name_H-M   'P 1'
#
loop_
_entity.id
_entity.type
_entity.pdbx_description
1 polymer ?
#
loop_
_entity_poly.entity_id
_entity_poly.type
_entity_poly.pdbx_seq_one_letter_code
_entity_poly.pdbx_strand_id
1 'polypeptide(L)'
;MDQLDFMDECTKDMKLYYPSRDDPDPIQLCYSDMDCLAPEVYLSSTMMNFYIRYLQQTRSLLDNGGCNYHFFNTYFYSKLKEAVLKKNDRESSFVKLRRWWKGINLFEKAYIFLPIHESLHWSLVIICIPDKEDECGPIILHLDSLTLHYSKPIFSNTKRFLVEEWKILKDEGQCLPIADNVWNMLPSRIENEEIEVPQQKNDYDCGPFVLFFIERFIREVPERLKRKDLTMFGKDWFKPQEASKLRRRLKSLLAEEFRKAAKELKKQECEAIV
;
A
#
# COMPACT_ATOMS: atom_id res chain seq x y z
N MET A 1 16.10 21.28 22.15
CA MET A 1 16.28 22.19 21.00
C MET A 1 16.85 21.31 19.90
N ASP A 2 15.97 20.72 19.11
CA ASP A 2 16.34 19.65 18.18
C ASP A 2 17.07 20.25 16.98
N GLN A 3 18.12 19.58 16.50
CA GLN A 3 18.97 19.97 15.36
C GLN A 3 18.22 20.05 14.00
N LEU A 4 16.88 20.08 14.01
CA LEU A 4 16.01 20.21 12.85
C LEU A 4 15.65 21.67 12.53
N ASP A 5 15.91 22.62 13.44
CA ASP A 5 15.49 24.02 13.29
C ASP A 5 16.48 24.94 12.55
N PHE A 6 17.63 24.40 12.10
CA PHE A 6 18.55 25.11 11.19
C PHE A 6 18.60 24.40 9.84
N MET A 7 17.53 24.56 9.05
CA MET A 7 17.53 24.18 7.64
C MET A 7 17.48 25.44 6.79
N ASP A 8 18.46 25.55 5.90
CA ASP A 8 18.72 26.67 5.00
C ASP A 8 17.46 27.07 4.23
N GLU A 9 17.22 28.37 4.03
CA GLU A 9 16.03 28.92 3.39
C GLU A 9 15.83 28.35 1.97
N CYS A 10 16.95 27.99 1.32
CA CYS A 10 17.05 27.29 0.05
C CYS A 10 16.34 25.93 0.01
N THR A 11 16.11 25.30 1.17
CA THR A 11 15.47 23.98 1.22
C THR A 11 13.95 24.04 1.03
N LYS A 12 13.26 25.13 1.39
CA LYS A 12 11.79 25.18 1.41
C LYS A 12 11.13 24.98 0.04
N ASP A 13 11.76 25.44 -1.03
CA ASP A 13 11.26 25.30 -2.41
C ASP A 13 11.77 24.04 -3.13
N MET A 14 12.58 23.21 -2.45
CA MET A 14 13.17 22.03 -3.03
C MET A 14 12.12 20.93 -3.25
N LYS A 15 12.16 20.33 -4.45
CA LYS A 15 11.35 19.16 -4.82
C LYS A 15 12.21 17.91 -4.80
N LEU A 16 11.82 16.95 -3.97
CA LEU A 16 12.37 15.61 -3.93
C LEU A 16 11.51 14.70 -4.80
N TYR A 17 12.14 13.82 -5.57
CA TYR A 17 11.46 12.76 -6.32
C TYR A 17 11.99 11.44 -5.82
N TYR A 18 11.14 10.64 -5.18
CA TYR A 18 11.53 9.36 -4.60
C TYR A 18 11.04 8.18 -5.45
N PRO A 19 11.88 7.18 -5.75
CA PRO A 19 13.30 7.10 -5.38
C PRO A 19 14.22 8.02 -6.22
N SER A 20 13.83 8.33 -7.46
CA SER A 20 14.55 9.25 -8.33
C SER A 20 13.58 9.88 -9.35
N ARG A 21 14.05 10.87 -10.12
CA ARG A 21 13.26 11.49 -11.21
C ARG A 21 13.00 10.56 -12.40
N ASP A 22 13.90 9.61 -12.61
CA ASP A 22 13.86 8.68 -13.75
C ASP A 22 13.07 7.41 -13.44
N ASP A 23 12.61 7.24 -12.19
CA ASP A 23 11.71 6.17 -11.82
C ASP A 23 10.39 6.27 -12.61
N PRO A 24 9.80 5.16 -13.08
CA PRO A 24 8.57 5.19 -13.87
C PRO A 24 7.35 5.69 -13.10
N ASP A 25 7.37 5.66 -11.77
CA ASP A 25 6.30 6.16 -10.90
C ASP A 25 6.89 6.89 -9.68
N PRO A 26 7.48 8.09 -9.88
CA PRO A 26 8.18 8.80 -8.82
C PRO A 26 7.19 9.53 -7.92
N ILE A 27 7.42 9.46 -6.61
CA ILE A 27 6.66 10.27 -5.64
C ILE A 27 7.35 11.63 -5.50
N GLN A 28 6.69 12.67 -5.97
CA GLN A 28 7.14 14.05 -5.77
C GLN A 28 6.78 14.51 -4.35
N LEU A 29 7.76 15.08 -3.65
CA LEU A 29 7.66 15.58 -2.29
C LEU A 29 8.20 17.00 -2.20
N CYS A 30 7.52 17.83 -1.43
CA CYS A 30 7.94 19.16 -1.01
C CYS A 30 8.13 19.19 0.51
N TYR A 31 8.86 20.17 1.03
CA TYR A 31 9.03 20.29 2.49
C TYR A 31 7.71 20.45 3.25
N SER A 32 6.74 21.15 2.66
CA SER A 32 5.40 21.31 3.23
C SER A 32 4.64 19.99 3.38
N ASP A 33 4.98 18.94 2.62
CA ASP A 33 4.38 17.61 2.83
C ASP A 33 4.74 17.03 4.21
N MET A 34 5.84 17.50 4.83
CA MET A 34 6.21 17.10 6.19
C MET A 34 5.26 17.65 7.25
N ASP A 35 4.45 18.67 6.94
CA ASP A 35 3.51 19.26 7.91
C ASP A 35 2.47 18.24 8.37
N CYS A 36 2.09 17.29 7.51
CA CYS A 36 1.16 16.21 7.88
C CYS A 36 1.74 15.24 8.91
N LEU A 37 3.05 15.28 9.17
CA LEU A 37 3.74 14.50 10.20
C LEU A 37 3.77 15.20 11.57
N ALA A 38 3.23 16.42 11.68
CA ALA A 38 3.02 17.07 12.97
C ALA A 38 2.08 16.21 13.86
N PRO A 39 2.16 16.33 15.19
CA PRO A 39 1.18 15.73 16.09
C PRO A 39 -0.24 16.17 15.71
N GLU A 40 -1.22 15.29 15.90
CA GLU A 40 -2.65 15.61 15.69
C GLU A 40 -3.06 15.89 14.24
N VAL A 41 -2.18 15.66 13.26
CA VAL A 41 -2.48 15.82 11.83
C VAL A 41 -2.58 14.46 11.13
N TYR A 42 -3.61 14.30 10.30
CA TYR A 42 -3.78 13.13 9.43
C TYR A 42 -2.69 13.09 8.36
N LEU A 43 -2.17 11.90 8.06
CA LEU A 43 -1.25 11.74 6.94
C LEU A 43 -1.95 12.00 5.60
N SER A 44 -1.27 12.74 4.74
CA SER A 44 -1.70 12.97 3.36
C SER A 44 -1.46 11.74 2.49
N SER A 45 -2.18 11.65 1.37
CA SER A 45 -1.93 10.64 0.35
C SER A 45 -0.48 10.65 -0.15
N THR A 46 0.15 11.81 -0.31
CA THR A 46 1.56 11.94 -0.70
C THR A 46 2.46 11.20 0.28
N MET A 47 2.25 11.42 1.59
CA MET A 47 3.04 10.79 2.64
C MET A 47 2.83 9.28 2.71
N MET A 48 1.58 8.82 2.57
CA MET A 48 1.24 7.41 2.51
C MET A 48 1.92 6.72 1.31
N ASN A 49 1.81 7.30 0.11
CA ASN A 49 2.39 6.76 -1.11
C ASN A 49 3.93 6.78 -1.07
N PHE A 50 4.54 7.81 -0.50
CA PHE A 50 5.98 7.86 -0.28
C PHE A 50 6.45 6.68 0.57
N TYR A 51 5.83 6.43 1.72
CA TYR A 51 6.29 5.36 2.61
C TYR A 51 6.04 3.97 2.01
N ILE A 52 4.91 3.78 1.30
CA ILE A 52 4.66 2.56 0.52
C ILE A 52 5.77 2.36 -0.51
N ARG A 53 6.15 3.41 -1.26
CA ARG A 53 7.25 3.36 -2.24
C ARG A 53 8.59 3.06 -1.57
N TYR A 54 8.83 3.61 -0.39
CA TYR A 54 10.03 3.32 0.41
C TYR A 54 10.11 1.84 0.81
N LEU A 55 9.01 1.26 1.29
CA LEU A 55 8.94 -0.17 1.62
C LEU A 55 9.15 -1.05 0.38
N GLN A 56 8.55 -0.69 -0.76
CA GLN A 56 8.76 -1.38 -2.03
C GLN A 56 10.24 -1.41 -2.44
N GLN A 57 10.90 -0.25 -2.42
CA GLN A 57 12.32 -0.14 -2.80
C GLN A 57 13.22 -0.96 -1.86
N THR A 58 12.96 -0.87 -0.55
CA THR A 58 13.71 -1.65 0.45
C THR A 58 13.58 -3.15 0.20
N ARG A 59 12.39 -3.64 -0.19
CA ARG A 59 12.15 -5.06 -0.48
C ARG A 59 12.76 -5.50 -1.80
N SER A 60 12.62 -4.71 -2.86
CA SER A 60 13.21 -5.01 -4.16
C SER A 60 14.73 -5.21 -4.09
N LEU A 61 15.42 -4.47 -3.21
CA LEU A 61 16.86 -4.62 -2.96
C LEU A 61 17.22 -5.93 -2.23
N LEU A 62 16.29 -6.51 -1.47
CA LEU A 62 16.51 -7.74 -0.72
C LEU A 62 16.15 -9.00 -1.54
N ASP A 63 15.10 -8.92 -2.37
CA ASP A 63 14.47 -10.10 -2.99
C ASP A 63 15.06 -10.50 -4.36
N ASN A 64 16.28 -10.08 -4.72
CA ASN A 64 16.97 -10.43 -5.99
C ASN A 64 16.08 -10.38 -7.25
N GLY A 65 15.13 -9.43 -7.31
CA GLY A 65 14.27 -9.16 -8.47
C GLY A 65 12.89 -9.80 -8.47
N GLY A 66 12.56 -10.70 -7.53
CA GLY A 66 11.23 -11.32 -7.44
C GLY A 66 10.28 -10.60 -6.48
N CYS A 67 9.56 -9.56 -6.95
CA CYS A 67 8.58 -8.89 -6.08
C CYS A 67 7.25 -9.68 -6.03
N ASN A 68 7.06 -10.46 -4.97
CA ASN A 68 5.82 -11.20 -4.66
C ASN A 68 4.67 -10.30 -4.17
N TYR A 69 4.86 -8.99 -4.16
CA TYR A 69 3.90 -8.03 -3.64
C TYR A 69 3.44 -7.08 -4.75
N HIS A 70 2.20 -6.62 -4.68
CA HIS A 70 1.74 -5.45 -5.42
C HIS A 70 1.17 -4.45 -4.42
N PHE A 71 1.48 -3.16 -4.59
CA PHE A 71 0.90 -2.12 -3.75
C PHE A 71 0.23 -1.11 -4.67
N PHE A 72 -1.06 -0.92 -4.44
CA PHE A 72 -1.77 0.19 -5.07
C PHE A 72 -1.47 1.48 -4.32
N ASN A 73 -1.37 2.58 -5.08
CA ASN A 73 -1.38 3.90 -4.46
C ASN A 73 -2.75 4.20 -3.86
N THR A 74 -2.79 5.22 -3.01
CA THR A 74 -3.96 5.56 -2.17
C THR A 74 -5.22 5.99 -2.93
N TYR A 75 -5.12 6.30 -4.24
CA TYR A 75 -6.26 6.76 -5.02
C TYR A 75 -6.95 5.65 -5.81
N PHE A 76 -6.38 4.43 -5.82
CA PHE A 76 -6.96 3.33 -6.60
C PHE A 76 -8.36 2.97 -6.13
N TYR A 77 -8.54 2.78 -4.82
CA TYR A 77 -9.81 2.28 -4.28
C TYR A 77 -10.98 3.21 -4.55
N SER A 78 -10.79 4.53 -4.45
CA SER A 78 -11.85 5.49 -4.77
C SER A 78 -12.30 5.38 -6.23
N LYS A 79 -11.36 5.16 -7.16
CA LYS A 79 -11.65 4.91 -8.57
C LYS A 79 -12.29 3.55 -8.83
N LEU A 80 -11.89 2.53 -8.09
CA LEU A 80 -12.57 1.23 -8.11
C LEU A 80 -14.03 1.36 -7.67
N LYS A 81 -14.30 2.03 -6.54
CA LYS A 81 -15.64 2.26 -6.02
C LYS A 81 -16.51 3.03 -7.02
N GLU A 82 -15.98 4.09 -7.64
CA GLU A 82 -16.66 4.82 -8.72
C GLU A 82 -17.04 3.89 -9.88
N ALA A 83 -16.13 3.00 -10.31
CA ALA A 83 -16.39 2.08 -11.42
C ALA A 83 -17.43 1.00 -11.08
N VAL A 84 -17.42 0.47 -9.85
CA VAL A 84 -18.40 -0.53 -9.40
C VAL A 84 -19.82 0.05 -9.32
N LEU A 85 -19.96 1.33 -8.94
CA LEU A 85 -21.26 1.99 -8.80
C LEU A 85 -21.91 2.37 -10.15
N LYS A 86 -21.14 2.55 -11.23
CA LYS A 86 -21.66 2.98 -12.54
C LYS A 86 -22.44 1.86 -13.25
N LYS A 87 -23.77 1.86 -13.14
CA LYS A 87 -24.61 0.74 -13.63
C LYS A 87 -24.49 0.40 -15.13
N ASN A 88 -24.34 1.41 -16.01
CA ASN A 88 -24.51 1.26 -17.47
C ASN A 88 -23.21 1.05 -18.26
N ASP A 89 -22.03 1.12 -17.62
CA ASP A 89 -20.73 1.09 -18.32
C ASP A 89 -19.63 0.42 -17.48
N ARG A 90 -19.98 -0.64 -16.74
CA ARG A 90 -19.09 -1.27 -15.75
C ARG A 90 -17.87 -1.92 -16.37
N GLU A 91 -18.07 -2.71 -17.42
CA GLU A 91 -16.99 -3.45 -18.08
C GLU A 91 -15.98 -2.49 -18.72
N SER A 92 -16.46 -1.46 -19.45
CA SER A 92 -15.54 -0.47 -20.02
C SER A 92 -14.85 0.39 -18.96
N SER A 93 -15.54 0.70 -17.85
CA SER A 93 -14.94 1.40 -16.71
C SER A 93 -13.83 0.57 -16.05
N PHE A 94 -14.03 -0.74 -15.92
CA PHE A 94 -13.02 -1.65 -15.36
C PHE A 94 -11.80 -1.79 -16.27
N VAL A 95 -11.99 -1.96 -17.59
CA VAL A 95 -10.90 -2.02 -18.55
C VAL A 95 -10.00 -0.77 -18.47
N LYS A 96 -10.59 0.41 -18.26
CA LYS A 96 -9.83 1.66 -18.04
C LYS A 96 -9.02 1.64 -16.74
N LEU A 97 -9.47 0.94 -15.70
CA LEU A 97 -8.73 0.80 -14.44
C LEU A 97 -7.48 -0.07 -14.60
N ARG A 98 -7.46 -1.05 -15.51
CA ARG A 98 -6.30 -1.94 -15.73
C ARG A 98 -4.99 -1.22 -16.03
N ARG A 99 -5.04 0.04 -16.48
CA ARG A 99 -3.85 0.89 -16.64
C ARG A 99 -3.00 1.00 -15.36
N TRP A 100 -3.63 0.85 -14.19
CA TRP A 100 -2.99 0.92 -12.88
C TRP A 100 -2.10 -0.29 -12.56
N TRP A 101 -2.31 -1.43 -13.22
CA TRP A 101 -1.48 -2.63 -13.10
C TRP A 101 -1.08 -3.16 -14.48
N LYS A 102 -0.87 -2.26 -15.45
CA LYS A 102 -0.52 -2.65 -16.82
C LYS A 102 0.81 -3.41 -16.83
N GLY A 103 0.81 -4.59 -17.44
CA GLY A 103 2.00 -5.44 -17.52
C GLY A 103 2.29 -6.22 -16.23
N ILE A 104 1.37 -6.21 -15.26
CA ILE A 104 1.48 -6.97 -14.01
C ILE A 104 0.32 -7.95 -13.93
N ASN A 105 0.63 -9.23 -13.75
CA ASN A 105 -0.37 -10.22 -13.39
C ASN A 105 -0.59 -10.22 -11.88
N LEU A 106 -1.76 -9.77 -11.45
CA LEU A 106 -2.08 -9.67 -10.03
C LEU A 106 -2.19 -11.04 -9.34
N PHE A 107 -2.61 -12.07 -10.06
CA PHE A 107 -2.75 -13.43 -9.51
C PHE A 107 -1.43 -14.21 -9.41
N GLU A 108 -0.34 -13.68 -9.96
CA GLU A 108 1.01 -14.22 -9.71
C GLU A 108 1.57 -13.75 -8.36
N LYS A 109 1.09 -12.61 -7.85
CA LYS A 109 1.54 -12.04 -6.58
C LYS A 109 1.06 -12.89 -5.41
N ALA A 110 1.79 -12.84 -4.30
CA ALA A 110 1.36 -13.38 -3.02
C ALA A 110 0.40 -12.45 -2.32
N TYR A 111 0.70 -11.15 -2.35
CA TYR A 111 -0.08 -10.16 -1.63
C TYR A 111 -0.30 -8.90 -2.45
N ILE A 112 -1.52 -8.38 -2.35
CA ILE A 112 -1.90 -7.10 -2.95
C ILE A 112 -2.35 -6.17 -1.82
N PHE A 113 -1.62 -5.09 -1.61
CA PHE A 113 -1.94 -4.07 -0.62
C PHE A 113 -2.76 -2.96 -1.24
N LEU A 114 -3.88 -2.64 -0.60
CA LEU A 114 -4.84 -1.66 -1.06
C LEU A 114 -5.23 -0.72 0.09
N PRO A 115 -4.56 0.44 0.21
CA PRO A 115 -4.95 1.47 1.16
C PRO A 115 -6.36 2.00 0.85
N ILE A 116 -7.18 2.17 1.88
CA ILE A 116 -8.53 2.71 1.79
C ILE A 116 -8.55 4.07 2.48
N HIS A 117 -9.01 5.11 1.77
CA HIS A 117 -9.22 6.44 2.33
C HIS A 117 -10.64 6.91 2.07
N GLU A 118 -11.48 6.91 3.10
CA GLU A 118 -12.83 7.46 3.03
C GLU A 118 -13.12 8.25 4.31
N SER A 119 -13.89 9.33 4.21
CA SER A 119 -14.36 10.09 5.39
C SER A 119 -13.25 10.50 6.38
N LEU A 120 -12.10 10.96 5.86
CA LEU A 120 -10.91 11.36 6.64
C LEU A 120 -10.27 10.22 7.46
N HIS A 121 -10.58 8.95 7.13
CA HIS A 121 -10.07 7.78 7.83
C HIS A 121 -9.30 6.85 6.89
N TRP A 122 -8.22 6.27 7.40
CA TRP A 122 -7.39 5.30 6.69
C TRP A 122 -7.62 3.89 7.25
N SER A 123 -7.86 2.95 6.36
CA SER A 123 -7.78 1.50 6.65
C SER A 123 -7.03 0.78 5.54
N LEU A 124 -6.82 -0.53 5.69
CA LEU A 124 -6.06 -1.33 4.75
C LEU A 124 -6.82 -2.58 4.33
N VAL A 125 -6.84 -2.84 3.03
CA VAL A 125 -7.17 -4.15 2.47
C VAL A 125 -5.89 -4.87 2.06
N ILE A 126 -5.78 -6.15 2.41
CA ILE A 126 -4.72 -7.05 1.93
C ILE A 126 -5.39 -8.23 1.26
N ILE A 127 -5.09 -8.45 -0.02
CA ILE A 127 -5.56 -9.63 -0.76
C ILE A 127 -4.44 -10.66 -0.73
N CYS A 128 -4.70 -11.81 -0.11
CA CYS A 128 -3.76 -12.93 -0.03
C CYS A 128 -4.12 -13.93 -1.12
N ILE A 129 -3.21 -14.15 -2.07
CA ILE A 129 -3.39 -15.09 -3.17
C ILE A 129 -2.77 -16.43 -2.76
N PRO A 130 -3.55 -17.54 -2.82
CA PRO A 130 -3.07 -18.87 -2.43
C PRO A 130 -1.92 -19.34 -3.31
N ASP A 131 -1.24 -20.40 -2.88
CA ASP A 131 -0.36 -21.19 -3.73
C ASP A 131 -1.16 -22.30 -4.46
N LYS A 132 -0.47 -23.07 -5.30
CA LYS A 132 -1.09 -24.15 -6.09
C LYS A 132 -1.48 -25.37 -5.23
N GLU A 133 -0.91 -25.50 -4.04
CA GLU A 133 -1.15 -26.62 -3.13
C GLU A 133 -2.34 -26.34 -2.18
N ASP A 134 -2.72 -25.07 -2.02
CA ASP A 134 -3.85 -24.65 -1.20
C ASP A 134 -5.18 -24.84 -1.93
N GLU A 135 -6.10 -25.56 -1.29
CA GLU A 135 -7.47 -25.74 -1.78
C GLU A 135 -8.38 -24.54 -1.45
N CYS A 136 -7.90 -23.59 -0.65
CA CYS A 136 -8.58 -22.35 -0.34
C CYS A 136 -8.44 -21.32 -1.48
N GLY A 137 -9.42 -20.44 -1.62
CA GLY A 137 -9.32 -19.32 -2.55
C GLY A 137 -8.61 -18.11 -1.95
N PRO A 138 -8.55 -16.99 -2.71
CA PRO A 138 -8.01 -15.74 -2.18
C PRO A 138 -8.74 -15.30 -0.91
N ILE A 139 -7.98 -14.79 0.06
CA ILE A 139 -8.52 -14.24 1.30
C ILE A 139 -8.33 -12.72 1.27
N ILE A 140 -9.42 -11.98 1.43
CA ILE A 140 -9.41 -10.52 1.54
C ILE A 140 -9.44 -10.15 3.03
N LEU A 141 -8.36 -9.58 3.53
CA LEU A 141 -8.24 -9.08 4.89
C LEU A 141 -8.60 -7.59 4.92
N HIS A 142 -9.39 -7.16 5.91
CA HIS A 142 -9.60 -5.74 6.21
C HIS A 142 -9.06 -5.42 7.61
N LEU A 143 -8.14 -4.47 7.67
CA LEU A 143 -7.47 -4.01 8.88
C LEU A 143 -7.82 -2.54 9.12
N ASP A 144 -8.45 -2.25 10.26
CA ASP A 144 -8.87 -0.89 10.64
C ASP A 144 -8.54 -0.64 12.12
N SER A 145 -7.71 0.39 12.40
CA SER A 145 -7.26 0.73 13.75
C SER A 145 -8.27 1.51 14.59
N LEU A 146 -9.39 1.95 14.00
CA LEU A 146 -10.50 2.61 14.69
C LEU A 146 -11.86 1.93 14.46
N THR A 147 -11.94 0.94 13.57
CA THR A 147 -13.18 0.27 13.16
C THR A 147 -14.26 1.23 12.62
N LEU A 148 -13.85 2.33 11.97
CA LEU A 148 -14.78 3.33 11.42
C LEU A 148 -15.28 2.97 10.01
N HIS A 149 -14.50 2.23 9.23
CA HIS A 149 -14.94 1.77 7.93
C HIS A 149 -15.86 0.57 8.04
N TYR A 150 -17.01 0.63 7.35
CA TYR A 150 -17.88 -0.53 7.21
C TYR A 150 -17.29 -1.50 6.17
N SER A 151 -16.89 -2.69 6.62
CA SER A 151 -16.14 -3.65 5.82
C SER A 151 -16.94 -4.25 4.65
N LYS A 152 -18.27 -4.39 4.77
CA LYS A 152 -19.07 -5.11 3.74
C LYS A 152 -18.99 -4.49 2.33
N PRO A 153 -19.18 -3.16 2.14
CA PRO A 153 -18.95 -2.54 0.83
C PRO A 153 -17.53 -2.69 0.33
N ILE A 154 -16.53 -2.60 1.21
CA ILE A 154 -15.11 -2.75 0.86
C ILE A 154 -14.87 -4.16 0.31
N PHE A 155 -15.29 -5.20 1.02
CA PHE A 155 -15.20 -6.58 0.55
C PHE A 155 -15.95 -6.80 -0.76
N SER A 156 -17.16 -6.26 -0.88
CA SER A 156 -17.95 -6.40 -2.12
C SER A 156 -17.24 -5.77 -3.32
N ASN A 157 -16.66 -4.58 -3.15
CA ASN A 157 -15.93 -3.88 -4.21
C ASN A 157 -14.65 -4.61 -4.58
N THR A 158 -13.86 -5.04 -3.59
CA THR A 158 -12.60 -5.77 -3.80
C THR A 158 -12.84 -7.15 -4.44
N LYS A 159 -13.85 -7.89 -3.98
CA LYS A 159 -14.26 -9.16 -4.59
C LYS A 159 -14.68 -8.95 -6.04
N ARG A 160 -15.43 -7.88 -6.33
CA ARG A 160 -15.81 -7.56 -7.71
C ARG A 160 -14.59 -7.27 -8.56
N PHE A 161 -13.62 -6.51 -8.04
CA PHE A 161 -12.36 -6.24 -8.72
C PHE A 161 -11.63 -7.52 -9.12
N LEU A 162 -11.44 -8.46 -8.19
CA LEU A 162 -10.80 -9.75 -8.50
C LEU A 162 -11.58 -10.56 -9.53
N VAL A 163 -12.91 -10.58 -9.45
CA VAL A 163 -13.75 -11.32 -10.40
C VAL A 163 -13.68 -10.73 -11.80
N GLU A 164 -13.64 -9.41 -11.95
CA GLU A 164 -13.50 -8.79 -13.28
C GLU A 164 -12.11 -9.06 -13.88
N GLU A 165 -11.03 -8.99 -13.09
CA GLU A 165 -9.70 -9.35 -13.60
C GLU A 165 -9.61 -10.84 -13.95
N TRP A 166 -10.21 -11.71 -13.13
CA TRP A 166 -10.30 -13.15 -13.40
C TRP A 166 -10.99 -13.46 -14.71
N LYS A 167 -12.13 -12.83 -15.02
CA LYS A 167 -12.84 -13.04 -16.29
C LYS A 167 -11.97 -12.74 -17.50
N ILE A 168 -11.14 -11.70 -17.40
CA ILE A 168 -10.27 -11.29 -18.51
C ILE A 168 -9.14 -12.30 -18.69
N LEU A 169 -8.52 -12.75 -17.59
CA LEU A 169 -7.37 -13.65 -17.65
C LEU A 169 -7.75 -15.12 -17.86
N LYS A 170 -8.98 -15.53 -17.52
CA LYS A 170 -9.44 -16.92 -17.64
C LYS A 170 -9.34 -17.44 -19.07
N ASP A 171 -9.59 -16.58 -20.04
CA ASP A 171 -9.56 -16.93 -21.47
C ASP A 171 -8.14 -16.83 -22.07
N GLU A 172 -7.18 -16.24 -21.35
CA GLU A 172 -5.79 -16.04 -21.80
C GLU A 172 -4.87 -17.26 -21.53
N GLY A 173 -5.37 -18.34 -20.90
CA GLY A 173 -4.68 -19.63 -20.79
C GLY A 173 -3.38 -19.62 -19.97
N GLN A 174 -3.24 -18.70 -19.00
CA GLN A 174 -2.02 -18.53 -18.21
C GLN A 174 -1.86 -19.58 -17.10
N CYS A 175 -0.62 -20.05 -16.88
CA CYS A 175 -0.28 -20.89 -15.74
C CYS A 175 -0.10 -20.02 -14.49
N LEU A 176 -1.08 -20.05 -13.59
CA LEU A 176 -1.10 -19.26 -12.36
C LEU A 176 -0.68 -20.10 -11.14
N PRO A 177 -0.17 -19.48 -10.07
CA PRO A 177 0.14 -20.15 -8.81
C PRO A 177 -1.12 -20.46 -7.99
N ILE A 178 -2.26 -20.78 -8.63
CA ILE A 178 -3.55 -21.07 -8.01
C ILE A 178 -4.02 -22.42 -8.54
N ALA A 179 -4.56 -23.28 -7.67
CA ALA A 179 -5.09 -24.58 -8.09
C ALA A 179 -6.26 -24.44 -9.09
N ASP A 180 -6.33 -25.31 -10.10
CA ASP A 180 -7.32 -25.20 -11.20
C ASP A 180 -8.76 -25.28 -10.69
N ASN A 181 -9.03 -26.11 -9.69
CA ASN A 181 -10.35 -26.22 -9.05
C ASN A 181 -10.75 -24.92 -8.33
N VAL A 182 -9.80 -24.21 -7.74
CA VAL A 182 -9.99 -22.89 -7.12
C VAL A 182 -10.18 -21.84 -8.20
N TRP A 183 -9.30 -21.79 -9.20
CA TRP A 183 -9.35 -20.82 -10.29
C TRP A 183 -10.65 -20.90 -11.08
N ASN A 184 -11.12 -22.10 -11.43
CA ASN A 184 -12.36 -22.29 -12.18
C ASN A 184 -13.60 -21.83 -11.42
N MET A 185 -13.53 -21.76 -10.09
CA MET A 185 -14.61 -21.34 -9.20
C MET A 185 -14.24 -20.08 -8.37
N LEU A 186 -13.30 -19.26 -8.85
CA LEU A 186 -12.76 -18.13 -8.09
C LEU A 186 -13.85 -17.25 -7.43
N PRO A 187 -14.96 -16.86 -8.13
CA PRO A 187 -15.98 -16.01 -7.52
C PRO A 187 -16.62 -16.59 -6.25
N SER A 188 -16.73 -17.91 -6.11
CA SER A 188 -17.29 -18.57 -4.92
C SER A 188 -16.22 -18.92 -3.87
N ARG A 189 -14.94 -18.91 -4.24
CA ARG A 189 -13.82 -19.28 -3.37
C ARG A 189 -13.15 -18.09 -2.65
N ILE A 190 -13.47 -16.85 -3.02
CA ILE A 190 -12.96 -15.67 -2.33
C ILE A 190 -13.59 -15.52 -0.94
N GLU A 191 -12.74 -15.51 0.07
CA GLU A 191 -13.10 -15.34 1.48
C GLU A 191 -12.80 -13.91 1.96
N ASN A 192 -13.51 -13.46 2.99
CA ASN A 192 -13.35 -12.14 3.58
C ASN A 192 -13.13 -12.30 5.09
N GLU A 193 -12.13 -11.60 5.65
CA GLU A 193 -11.82 -11.65 7.07
C GLU A 193 -11.57 -10.23 7.60
N GLU A 194 -12.29 -9.85 8.66
CA GLU A 194 -12.06 -8.61 9.40
C GLU A 194 -11.07 -8.90 10.52
N ILE A 195 -9.91 -8.23 10.50
CA ILE A 195 -8.83 -8.52 11.45
C ILE A 195 -8.95 -7.58 12.64
N GLU A 196 -9.06 -8.17 13.84
CA GLU A 196 -9.03 -7.43 15.11
C GLU A 196 -7.61 -6.96 15.46
N VAL A 197 -7.10 -6.00 14.68
CA VAL A 197 -5.77 -5.40 14.90
C VAL A 197 -5.70 -4.58 16.19
N PRO A 198 -4.50 -4.32 16.75
CA PRO A 198 -4.34 -3.39 17.84
C PRO A 198 -4.91 -2.02 17.47
N GLN A 199 -5.80 -1.50 18.31
CA GLN A 199 -6.51 -0.26 18.06
C GLN A 199 -5.71 0.95 18.53
N GLN A 200 -5.78 2.05 17.78
CA GLN A 200 -5.20 3.31 18.20
C GLN A 200 -6.04 3.96 19.32
N LYS A 201 -5.42 4.85 20.10
CA LYS A 201 -6.09 5.57 21.20
C LYS A 201 -6.39 7.03 20.90
N ASN A 202 -5.90 7.53 19.77
CA ASN A 202 -6.13 8.88 19.27
C ASN A 202 -6.93 8.82 17.97
N ASP A 203 -7.34 9.96 17.42
CA ASP A 203 -8.09 10.05 16.16
C ASP A 203 -7.19 10.24 14.93
N TYR A 204 -5.95 10.71 15.09
CA TYR A 204 -5.07 11.15 14.00
C TYR A 204 -4.05 10.13 13.46
N ASP A 205 -3.84 8.99 14.12
CA ASP A 205 -2.80 8.01 13.73
C ASP A 205 -3.29 6.86 12.82
N CYS A 206 -4.46 6.95 12.18
CA CYS A 206 -4.94 5.89 11.28
C CYS A 206 -3.99 5.65 10.08
N GLY A 207 -3.38 6.70 9.52
CA GLY A 207 -2.34 6.59 8.50
C GLY A 207 -1.09 5.83 8.96
N PRO A 208 -0.43 6.24 10.07
CA PRO A 208 0.68 5.51 10.67
C PRO A 208 0.35 4.04 10.97
N PHE A 209 -0.86 3.73 11.46
CA PHE A 209 -1.27 2.35 11.67
C PHE A 209 -1.33 1.55 10.37
N VAL A 210 -1.94 2.10 9.31
CA VAL A 210 -1.96 1.44 7.99
C VAL A 210 -0.56 1.16 7.46
N LEU A 211 0.35 2.14 7.51
CA LEU A 211 1.73 1.95 7.06
C LEU A 211 2.48 0.93 7.90
N PHE A 212 2.22 0.90 9.22
CA PHE A 212 2.82 -0.07 10.12
C PHE A 212 2.26 -1.49 9.91
N PHE A 213 0.96 -1.64 9.60
CA PHE A 213 0.38 -2.92 9.20
C PHE A 213 1.11 -3.48 7.99
N ILE A 214 1.31 -2.66 6.95
CA ILE A 214 2.03 -3.08 5.73
C ILE A 214 3.45 -3.53 6.08
N GLU A 215 4.22 -2.69 6.77
CA GLU A 215 5.62 -2.98 7.12
C GLU A 215 5.78 -4.24 7.97
N ARG A 216 4.87 -4.43 8.94
CA ARG A 216 4.91 -5.59 9.82
C ARG A 216 4.49 -6.85 9.06
N PHE A 217 3.44 -6.76 8.24
CA PHE A 217 2.96 -7.86 7.40
C PHE A 217 4.07 -8.39 6.49
N ILE A 218 4.74 -7.52 5.72
CA ILE A 218 5.84 -7.94 4.82
C ILE A 218 7.06 -8.53 5.55
N ARG A 219 7.19 -8.30 6.86
CA ARG A 219 8.31 -8.80 7.67
C ARG A 219 8.01 -10.14 8.33
N GLU A 220 6.78 -10.33 8.78
CA GLU A 220 6.42 -11.44 9.68
C GLU A 220 5.63 -12.55 8.99
N VAL A 221 4.90 -12.22 7.92
CA VAL A 221 4.01 -13.17 7.24
C VAL A 221 4.82 -14.08 6.31
N PRO A 222 4.51 -15.40 6.24
CA PRO A 222 5.14 -16.32 5.30
C PRO A 222 5.01 -15.86 3.84
N GLU A 223 5.73 -16.52 2.93
CA GLU A 223 5.65 -16.20 1.50
C GLU A 223 4.22 -16.33 0.95
N ARG A 224 3.44 -17.29 1.45
CA ARG A 224 2.03 -17.51 1.13
C ARG A 224 1.24 -17.78 2.42
N LEU A 225 0.30 -16.90 2.72
CA LEU A 225 -0.55 -16.98 3.91
C LEU A 225 -1.62 -18.06 3.72
N LYS A 226 -1.70 -18.99 4.68
CA LYS A 226 -2.77 -19.99 4.76
C LYS A 226 -3.78 -19.58 5.82
N ARG A 227 -5.00 -20.13 5.75
CA ARG A 227 -6.08 -19.77 6.70
C ARG A 227 -5.68 -19.95 8.17
N LYS A 228 -4.92 -20.99 8.49
CA LYS A 228 -4.41 -21.25 9.86
C LYS A 228 -3.50 -20.14 10.39
N ASP A 229 -2.80 -19.45 9.49
CA ASP A 229 -1.83 -18.40 9.83
C ASP A 229 -2.54 -17.10 10.26
N LEU A 230 -3.84 -16.94 9.98
CA LEU A 230 -4.62 -15.77 10.43
C LEU A 230 -4.59 -15.57 11.95
N THR A 231 -4.35 -16.65 12.70
CA THR A 231 -4.18 -16.62 14.15
C THR A 231 -2.95 -15.84 14.63
N MET A 232 -2.01 -15.53 13.72
CA MET A 232 -0.86 -14.66 14.02
C MET A 232 -1.24 -13.19 14.19
N PHE A 233 -2.40 -12.80 13.64
CA PHE A 233 -2.95 -11.47 13.79
C PHE A 233 -3.89 -11.42 14.99
N GLY A 234 -4.07 -10.24 15.56
CA GLY A 234 -4.98 -10.02 16.68
C GLY A 234 -4.62 -8.79 17.49
N LYS A 235 -5.34 -8.60 18.61
CA LYS A 235 -5.22 -7.41 19.47
C LYS A 235 -3.82 -7.25 20.09
N ASP A 236 -3.09 -8.35 20.20
CA ASP A 236 -1.73 -8.41 20.73
C ASP A 236 -0.66 -8.50 19.62
N TRP A 237 -1.04 -8.33 18.35
CA TRP A 237 -0.10 -8.42 17.23
C TRP A 237 1.07 -7.44 17.42
N PHE A 238 0.82 -6.26 17.97
CA PHE A 238 1.84 -5.27 18.33
C PHE A 238 1.35 -4.27 19.35
N LYS A 239 2.26 -3.52 19.98
CA LYS A 239 1.87 -2.43 20.89
C LYS A 239 1.50 -1.19 20.09
N PRO A 240 0.32 -0.56 20.29
CA PRO A 240 -0.12 0.64 19.57
C PRO A 240 0.93 1.76 19.46
N GLN A 241 1.78 1.91 20.47
CA GLN A 241 2.84 2.92 20.49
C GLN A 241 3.93 2.66 19.43
N GLU A 242 4.12 1.43 18.96
CA GLU A 242 5.03 1.10 17.87
C GLU A 242 4.55 1.72 16.55
N ALA A 243 3.25 1.58 16.25
CA ALA A 243 2.64 2.22 15.09
C ALA A 243 2.65 3.75 15.21
N SER A 244 2.30 4.32 16.37
CA SER A 244 2.36 5.79 16.55
C SER A 244 3.79 6.36 16.44
N LYS A 245 4.83 5.59 16.83
CA LYS A 245 6.23 6.00 16.64
C LYS A 245 6.62 6.13 15.17
N LEU A 246 5.86 5.51 14.26
CA LEU A 246 6.11 5.56 12.83
C LEU A 246 6.13 7.01 12.31
N ARG A 247 5.27 7.89 12.83
CA ARG A 247 5.25 9.31 12.48
C ARG A 247 6.62 9.98 12.64
N ARG A 248 7.29 9.76 13.78
CA ARG A 248 8.65 10.28 14.02
C ARG A 248 9.66 9.66 13.08
N ARG A 249 9.55 8.35 12.82
CA ARG A 249 10.45 7.65 11.88
C ARG A 249 10.30 8.18 10.45
N LEU A 250 9.07 8.41 9.95
CA LEU A 250 8.85 9.05 8.64
C LEU A 250 9.47 10.44 8.59
N LYS A 251 9.32 11.24 9.65
CA LYS A 251 9.90 12.58 9.72
C LYS A 251 11.42 12.54 9.61
N SER A 252 12.08 11.63 10.35
CA SER A 252 13.53 11.43 10.28
C SER A 252 13.97 10.94 8.91
N LEU A 253 13.26 9.97 8.33
CA LEU A 253 13.54 9.41 7.01
C LEU A 253 13.48 10.49 5.93
N LEU A 254 12.39 11.27 5.87
CA LEU A 254 12.25 12.33 4.87
C LEU A 254 13.29 13.43 5.02
N ALA A 255 13.57 13.85 6.26
CA ALA A 255 14.64 14.82 6.50
C ALA A 255 15.99 14.31 5.97
N GLU A 256 16.28 13.01 6.07
CA GLU A 256 17.47 12.42 5.49
C GLU A 256 17.44 12.43 3.96
N GLU A 257 16.34 12.01 3.34
CA GLU A 257 16.19 12.01 1.87
C GLU A 257 16.30 13.41 1.27
N PHE A 258 15.69 14.41 1.89
CA PHE A 258 15.87 15.81 1.46
C PHE A 258 17.32 16.27 1.64
N ARG A 259 18.01 15.92 2.73
CA ARG A 259 19.44 16.24 2.89
C ARG A 259 20.31 15.59 1.81
N LYS A 260 20.01 14.34 1.43
CA LYS A 260 20.71 13.64 0.33
C LYS A 260 20.50 14.38 -1.00
N ALA A 261 19.25 14.70 -1.34
CA ALA A 261 18.92 15.44 -2.56
C ALA A 261 19.59 16.83 -2.61
N ALA A 262 19.61 17.56 -1.49
CA ALA A 262 20.27 18.87 -1.42
C ALA A 262 21.79 18.79 -1.65
N LYS A 263 22.45 17.73 -1.14
CA LYS A 263 23.88 17.50 -1.37
C LYS A 263 24.17 17.17 -2.83
N GLU A 264 23.33 16.33 -3.44
CA GLU A 264 23.48 15.94 -4.85
C GLU A 264 23.29 17.13 -5.78
N LEU A 265 22.30 18.00 -5.52
CA LEU A 265 22.09 19.21 -6.29
C LEU A 265 23.30 20.15 -6.23
N LYS A 266 23.85 20.39 -5.03
CA LYS A 266 25.07 21.21 -4.86
C LYS A 266 26.27 20.62 -5.60
N LYS A 267 26.40 19.29 -5.63
CA LYS A 267 27.47 18.61 -6.36
C LYS A 267 27.34 18.83 -7.87
N GLN A 268 26.14 18.68 -8.41
CA GLN A 268 25.86 18.90 -9.84
C GLN A 268 26.09 20.35 -10.26
N GLU A 269 25.72 21.32 -9.41
CA GLU A 269 26.00 22.75 -9.64
C GLU A 269 27.50 23.04 -9.66
N CYS A 270 28.30 22.45 -8.76
CA CYS A 270 29.75 22.60 -8.76
C CYS A 270 30.42 21.96 -9.99
N GLU A 271 29.93 20.80 -10.45
CA GLU A 271 30.46 20.11 -11.63
C GLU A 271 30.11 20.82 -12.94
N ALA A 272 28.99 21.55 -13.01
CA ALA A 272 28.58 22.30 -14.19
C ALA A 272 29.35 23.62 -14.41
N ILE A 273 30.16 24.04 -13.43
CA ILE A 273 30.96 25.28 -13.48
C ILE A 273 32.40 25.02 -13.98
N VAL A 274 32.82 23.75 -14.08
CA VAL A 274 34.13 23.31 -14.58
C VAL A 274 34.05 22.92 -16.05
#